data_AF-A0A5N7BBF6-F1
#
_entry.id   AF-A0A5N7BBF6-F1
#
_cell.length_a   1.000
_cell.length_b   1.000
_cell.length_c   1.000
_cell.angle_alpha   90.00
_cell.angle_beta   90.00
_cell.angle_gamma   90.00
#
_symmetry.space_group_name_H-M   'P 1'
#
loop_
_entity.id
_entity.type
_entity.pdbx_description
1 polymer ?
#
loop_
_entity_poly.entity_id
_entity_poly.type
_entity_poly.pdbx_seq_one_letter_code
_entity_poly.pdbx_strand_id
1 'polypeptide(L)'
;MAWLIPLGLVHLLSLFATSEAKVLSDLSDGFCRSYKFGANIVNDVLYMVDLDGGLIPGDTNASNNYLVELDLSSSFSTDDGAKYKMSLVDAEVPKIKDQAMWSNRDNTTLFTYGGRGVNNISVDQGLWTYTIADGSWKLQQTSIKPVRLQGGAYVDVPQIQAAYWVGGYQNSDTTPAITDKTVDYATGMIQFNTTTGTFTQLDAPFTPVQQGALVYVPVGEMGILVFVGGEVPSIQNGINATLTPNQWNYAWIYDIAGDKWYNQTTTGSAASRTQFCAVVEQDLSTSSYQIYVIGGADYESQESLTDVSYLSIPSFKWFQAGPLDKPRMTLTCQAYGRQIFGVGGRLAWADDAKAGCYDMPAFVYDAQSEVIRTRFDPALSAYSVPSATANDIKSSPYPSTWADPALKSLFVQETTTNSTDAQPDPSTNTSGSSTNVGAIAGGVVGGVVGAAIILAIIFFALRKRRHNYQKQPQVEKWSGTAPGRMGGELPAEDPRQELDGHSNTRSELRGNEGFVYELDGGHRSGV
;
A
#
# COMPACT_ATOMS: atom_id res chain seq x y z
N MET A 1 17.96 -45.37 -73.40
CA MET A 1 16.75 -45.10 -72.59
C MET A 1 16.92 -45.90 -71.29
N ALA A 2 17.63 -45.47 -70.25
CA ALA A 2 17.49 -44.22 -69.48
C ALA A 2 16.00 -43.92 -69.30
N TRP A 3 15.40 -44.11 -68.13
CA TRP A 3 15.53 -43.19 -67.00
C TRP A 3 15.61 -43.88 -65.63
N LEU A 4 16.54 -43.36 -64.83
CA LEU A 4 16.83 -43.66 -63.44
C LEU A 4 15.86 -42.91 -62.52
N ILE A 5 15.45 -43.59 -61.44
CA ILE A 5 14.89 -43.00 -60.22
C ILE A 5 16.05 -42.33 -59.45
N PRO A 6 15.88 -41.11 -58.91
CA PRO A 6 16.62 -40.72 -57.73
C PRO A 6 15.70 -40.65 -56.51
N LEU A 7 16.05 -41.46 -55.51
CA LEU A 7 15.72 -41.19 -54.12
C LEU A 7 16.32 -39.82 -53.76
N GLY A 8 15.47 -38.87 -53.41
CA GLY A 8 15.86 -37.58 -52.86
C GLY A 8 15.15 -37.37 -51.52
N LEU A 9 15.61 -38.06 -50.49
CA LEU A 9 15.30 -37.73 -49.10
C LEU A 9 16.11 -36.48 -48.73
N VAL A 10 15.59 -35.29 -49.04
CA VAL A 10 16.15 -34.05 -48.50
C VAL A 10 15.53 -33.86 -47.13
N HIS A 11 16.35 -34.08 -46.10
CA HIS A 11 16.07 -33.67 -44.73
C HIS A 11 15.60 -32.22 -44.71
N LEU A 12 14.30 -32.01 -44.44
CA LEU A 12 13.83 -30.76 -43.88
C LEU A 12 14.33 -30.74 -42.43
N LEU A 13 15.58 -30.36 -42.24
CA LEU A 13 16.06 -29.90 -40.94
C LEU A 13 15.24 -28.63 -40.64
N SER A 14 14.20 -28.81 -39.85
CA SER A 14 13.57 -27.72 -39.12
C SER A 14 14.65 -27.06 -38.29
N LEU A 15 15.27 -26.01 -38.85
CA LEU A 15 15.90 -24.95 -38.08
C LEU A 15 14.76 -24.28 -37.31
N PHE A 16 14.35 -24.90 -36.20
CA PHE A 16 13.97 -24.12 -35.05
C PHE A 16 15.27 -23.44 -34.62
N ALA A 17 15.56 -22.30 -35.25
CA ALA A 17 16.31 -21.29 -34.55
C ALA A 17 15.48 -21.05 -33.29
N THR A 18 15.94 -21.59 -32.17
CA THR A 18 15.58 -21.05 -30.87
C THR A 18 16.06 -19.61 -30.93
N SER A 19 15.22 -18.70 -31.44
CA SER A 19 15.44 -17.29 -31.23
C SER A 19 15.47 -17.17 -29.73
N GLU A 20 16.64 -16.88 -29.16
CA GLU A 20 16.73 -16.50 -27.77
C GLU A 20 15.64 -15.45 -27.54
N ALA A 21 14.76 -15.72 -26.58
CA ALA A 21 13.69 -14.79 -26.24
C ALA A 21 14.33 -13.42 -26.06
N LYS A 22 13.90 -12.43 -26.86
CA LYS A 22 14.51 -11.10 -26.84
C LYS A 22 14.16 -10.48 -25.49
N VAL A 23 15.14 -10.38 -24.61
CA VAL A 23 15.02 -9.59 -23.38
C VAL A 23 15.15 -8.13 -23.78
N LEU A 24 14.15 -7.33 -23.43
CA LEU A 24 14.15 -5.90 -23.73
C LEU A 24 14.95 -5.13 -22.68
N SER A 25 15.69 -4.12 -23.14
CA SER A 25 16.45 -3.20 -22.28
C SER A 25 15.72 -1.87 -22.03
N ASP A 26 14.73 -1.56 -22.85
CA ASP A 26 13.85 -0.39 -22.70
C ASP A 26 12.57 -0.54 -23.54
N LEU A 27 11.71 0.48 -23.51
CA LEU A 27 10.43 0.52 -24.23
C LEU A 27 10.52 1.19 -25.62
N SER A 28 11.70 1.24 -26.27
CA SER A 28 11.82 1.83 -27.62
C SER A 28 10.96 1.14 -28.68
N ASP A 29 10.68 -0.15 -28.50
CA ASP A 29 9.78 -0.93 -29.37
C ASP A 29 8.28 -0.67 -29.08
N GLY A 30 7.99 0.23 -28.14
CA GLY A 30 6.66 0.67 -27.75
C GLY A 30 6.10 -0.05 -26.53
N PHE A 31 4.94 0.43 -26.11
CA PHE A 31 4.14 -0.10 -25.02
C PHE A 31 2.66 -0.05 -25.43
N CYS A 32 1.86 -1.01 -24.99
CA CYS A 32 0.40 -0.92 -25.03
C CYS A 32 -0.15 -1.38 -23.68
N ARG A 33 -0.48 -0.36 -22.87
CA ARG A 33 -1.15 -0.43 -21.57
C ARG A 33 -0.55 -1.38 -20.52
N SER A 34 -0.90 -1.14 -19.28
CA SER A 34 -0.86 -2.08 -18.16
C SER A 34 -1.89 -1.55 -17.17
N TYR A 35 -2.62 -2.41 -16.47
CA TYR A 35 -3.78 -1.97 -15.69
C TYR A 35 -3.29 -1.18 -14.48
N LYS A 36 -2.57 -1.81 -13.54
CA LYS A 36 -1.94 -1.12 -12.42
C LYS A 36 -0.50 -1.59 -12.22
N PHE A 37 0.42 -0.63 -12.20
CA PHE A 37 1.79 -0.87 -11.76
C PHE A 37 1.90 -0.68 -10.24
N GLY A 38 2.75 -1.48 -9.60
CA GLY A 38 3.42 -1.06 -8.39
C GLY A 38 4.43 0.02 -8.76
N ALA A 39 4.24 1.24 -8.27
CA ALA A 39 5.07 2.38 -8.65
C ALA A 39 5.48 3.20 -7.42
N ASN A 40 6.73 3.66 -7.39
CA ASN A 40 7.26 4.51 -6.33
C ASN A 40 8.49 5.28 -6.84
N ILE A 41 8.72 6.49 -6.32
CA ILE A 41 9.88 7.32 -6.64
C ILE A 41 10.88 7.25 -5.50
N VAL A 42 12.10 6.83 -5.80
CA VAL A 42 13.21 6.75 -4.83
C VAL A 42 14.50 7.23 -5.49
N ASN A 43 15.22 8.14 -4.83
CA ASN A 43 16.49 8.73 -5.33
C ASN A 43 16.41 9.23 -6.78
N ASP A 44 15.38 10.03 -7.09
CA ASP A 44 15.12 10.57 -8.43
C ASP A 44 14.94 9.51 -9.52
N VAL A 45 14.48 8.30 -9.15
CA VAL A 45 14.10 7.26 -10.10
C VAL A 45 12.65 6.83 -9.83
N LEU A 46 11.81 6.88 -10.85
CA LEU A 46 10.50 6.25 -10.83
C LEU A 46 10.66 4.77 -11.18
N TYR A 47 10.44 3.93 -10.18
CA TYR A 47 10.39 2.48 -10.33
C TYR A 47 8.96 2.07 -10.64
N MET A 48 8.80 1.11 -11.55
CA MET A 48 7.52 0.52 -11.92
C MET A 48 7.68 -0.98 -12.11
N VAL A 49 6.82 -1.75 -11.47
CA VAL A 49 6.80 -3.21 -11.59
C VAL A 49 5.36 -3.68 -11.82
N ASP A 50 5.24 -4.83 -12.44
CA ASP A 50 4.00 -5.51 -12.84
C ASP A 50 3.37 -4.99 -14.14
N LEU A 51 3.30 -5.89 -15.10
CA LEU A 51 2.65 -5.67 -16.38
C LEU A 51 1.35 -6.46 -16.41
N ASP A 52 0.26 -5.84 -15.97
CA ASP A 52 -1.06 -6.46 -15.96
C ASP A 52 -1.83 -6.15 -17.25
N GLY A 53 -2.07 -7.17 -18.07
CA GLY A 53 -2.89 -7.03 -19.29
C GLY A 53 -2.25 -6.13 -20.34
N GLY A 54 -0.97 -5.83 -20.16
CA GLY A 54 -0.14 -5.05 -21.05
C GLY A 54 0.51 -5.84 -22.15
N LEU A 55 0.68 -5.20 -23.29
CA LEU A 55 1.40 -5.72 -24.44
C LEU A 55 2.67 -4.89 -24.62
N ILE A 56 3.81 -5.55 -24.66
CA ILE A 56 5.08 -4.95 -25.05
C ILE A 56 5.44 -5.52 -26.42
N PRO A 57 5.24 -4.78 -27.52
CA PRO A 57 5.36 -5.32 -28.88
C PRO A 57 6.73 -5.98 -29.19
N GLY A 58 7.81 -5.50 -28.56
CA GLY A 58 9.15 -6.07 -28.72
C GLY A 58 9.40 -7.36 -27.94
N ASP A 59 8.55 -7.70 -26.96
CA ASP A 59 8.75 -8.86 -26.09
C ASP A 59 8.13 -10.11 -26.69
N THR A 60 8.98 -11.05 -27.11
CA THR A 60 8.55 -12.31 -27.70
C THR A 60 8.32 -13.42 -26.68
N ASN A 61 8.49 -13.15 -25.38
CA ASN A 61 8.31 -14.13 -24.31
C ASN A 61 7.43 -13.58 -23.18
N ALA A 62 6.15 -13.95 -23.20
CA ALA A 62 5.18 -13.61 -22.16
C ALA A 62 5.54 -14.13 -20.74
N SER A 63 6.56 -14.98 -20.62
CA SER A 63 7.13 -15.40 -19.33
C SER A 63 8.07 -14.37 -18.72
N ASN A 64 8.46 -13.32 -19.43
CA ASN A 64 9.22 -12.22 -18.85
C ASN A 64 8.37 -11.43 -17.84
N ASN A 65 9.03 -10.90 -16.81
CA ASN A 65 8.49 -9.89 -15.91
C ASN A 65 9.58 -8.83 -15.75
N TYR A 66 9.22 -7.56 -15.86
CA TYR A 66 10.20 -6.49 -15.93
C TYR A 66 10.01 -5.50 -14.78
N LEU A 67 11.14 -5.07 -14.23
CA LEU A 67 11.24 -3.82 -13.49
C LEU A 67 11.57 -2.73 -14.51
N VAL A 68 10.80 -1.66 -14.49
CA VAL A 68 11.01 -0.48 -15.33
C VAL A 68 11.51 0.67 -14.46
N GLU A 69 12.58 1.31 -14.89
CA GLU A 69 13.24 2.42 -14.22
C GLU A 69 13.22 3.65 -15.13
N LEU A 70 12.79 4.79 -14.59
CA LEU A 70 12.78 6.06 -15.29
C LEU A 70 13.56 7.10 -14.47
N ASP A 71 14.71 7.52 -15.00
CA ASP A 71 15.60 8.51 -14.38
C ASP A 71 14.98 9.92 -14.45
N LEU A 72 14.72 10.51 -13.29
CA LEU A 72 14.12 11.83 -13.08
C LEU A 72 15.16 12.90 -12.76
N SER A 73 16.46 12.59 -12.77
CA SER A 73 17.52 13.57 -12.51
C SER A 73 17.73 14.56 -13.66
N SER A 74 17.17 14.29 -14.84
CA SER A 74 17.29 15.13 -16.03
C SER A 74 15.97 15.26 -16.79
N SER A 75 15.84 16.30 -17.62
CA SER A 75 14.64 16.49 -18.44
C SER A 75 14.58 15.47 -19.59
N PHE A 76 13.40 14.93 -19.85
CA PHE A 76 13.16 13.97 -20.93
C PHE A 76 11.74 14.08 -21.51
N SER A 77 11.56 13.57 -22.73
CA SER A 77 10.24 13.43 -23.35
C SER A 77 9.54 12.20 -22.79
N THR A 78 8.30 12.33 -22.32
CA THR A 78 7.54 11.20 -21.74
C THR A 78 7.25 10.10 -22.77
N ASP A 79 7.30 10.46 -24.06
CA ASP A 79 7.09 9.55 -25.20
C ASP A 79 8.39 8.87 -25.68
N ASP A 80 9.55 9.17 -25.07
CA ASP A 80 10.82 8.57 -25.44
C ASP A 80 11.00 7.22 -24.73
N GLY A 81 10.65 6.13 -25.43
CA GLY A 81 10.74 4.76 -24.93
C GLY A 81 12.13 4.35 -24.43
N ALA A 82 13.19 4.97 -24.96
CA ALA A 82 14.56 4.70 -24.53
C ALA A 82 14.84 5.20 -23.10
N LYS A 83 13.98 6.04 -22.52
CA LYS A 83 14.09 6.52 -21.13
C LYS A 83 13.58 5.54 -20.10
N TYR A 84 12.67 4.66 -20.49
CA TYR A 84 12.08 3.64 -19.63
C TYR A 84 12.96 2.39 -19.67
N LYS A 85 14.01 2.37 -18.84
CA LYS A 85 14.96 1.24 -18.78
C LYS A 85 14.30 0.02 -18.17
N MET A 86 14.63 -1.15 -18.71
CA MET A 86 14.00 -2.41 -18.31
C MET A 86 15.06 -3.42 -17.87
N SER A 87 14.78 -4.10 -16.78
CA SER A 87 15.53 -5.25 -16.29
C SER A 87 14.57 -6.38 -15.94
N LEU A 88 15.02 -7.64 -16.08
CA LEU A 88 14.19 -8.78 -15.68
C LEU A 88 14.09 -8.85 -14.16
N VAL A 89 12.88 -9.04 -13.68
CA VAL A 89 12.62 -9.47 -12.30
C VAL A 89 13.09 -10.92 -12.15
N ASP A 90 13.68 -11.25 -11.00
CA ASP A 90 14.16 -12.60 -10.69
C ASP A 90 13.03 -13.63 -10.84
N ALA A 91 13.34 -14.79 -11.42
CA ALA A 91 12.38 -15.86 -11.68
C ALA A 91 11.79 -16.47 -10.39
N GLU A 92 12.48 -16.32 -9.25
CA GLU A 92 11.95 -16.73 -7.94
C GLU A 92 10.82 -15.80 -7.44
N VAL A 93 10.79 -14.54 -7.90
CA VAL A 93 9.76 -13.59 -7.53
C VAL A 93 8.45 -13.97 -8.26
N PRO A 94 7.35 -14.22 -7.54
CA PRO A 94 6.07 -14.49 -8.16
C PRO A 94 5.64 -13.34 -9.04
N LYS A 95 5.04 -13.66 -10.19
CA LYS A 95 4.34 -12.68 -11.01
C LYS A 95 3.06 -12.25 -10.29
N ILE A 96 3.11 -11.07 -9.69
CA ILE A 96 1.99 -10.42 -9.03
C ILE A 96 1.54 -9.25 -9.91
N LYS A 97 0.27 -8.86 -9.75
CA LYS A 97 -0.35 -7.70 -10.39
C LYS A 97 -1.03 -6.87 -9.31
N ASP A 98 -1.20 -5.57 -9.54
CA ASP A 98 -1.90 -4.66 -8.61
C ASP A 98 -1.23 -4.53 -7.22
N GLN A 99 0.07 -4.80 -7.10
CA GLN A 99 0.77 -4.70 -5.83
C GLN A 99 1.12 -3.24 -5.48
N ALA A 100 1.24 -2.96 -4.18
CA ALA A 100 1.86 -1.73 -3.70
C ALA A 100 3.38 -1.83 -3.83
N MET A 101 4.03 -0.68 -3.99
CA MET A 101 5.48 -0.57 -3.85
C MET A 101 5.83 0.51 -2.84
N TRP A 102 6.58 0.15 -1.81
CA TRP A 102 6.97 1.00 -0.68
C TRP A 102 8.48 1.10 -0.59
N SER A 103 8.98 2.05 0.21
CA SER A 103 10.42 2.28 0.37
C SER A 103 10.82 2.39 1.85
N ASN A 104 12.06 2.04 2.16
CA ASN A 104 12.63 2.38 3.46
C ASN A 104 13.12 3.83 3.48
N ARG A 105 13.28 4.39 4.68
CA ARG A 105 13.76 5.77 4.90
C ARG A 105 15.10 6.07 4.25
N ASP A 106 15.99 5.09 4.21
CA ASP A 106 17.34 5.25 3.65
C ASP A 106 17.34 5.16 2.11
N ASN A 107 16.18 4.96 1.48
CA ASN A 107 16.03 4.88 0.04
C ASN A 107 16.94 3.80 -0.60
N THR A 108 17.14 2.68 0.08
CA THR A 108 18.00 1.58 -0.39
C THR A 108 17.20 0.36 -0.83
N THR A 109 15.96 0.23 -0.38
CA THR A 109 15.16 -0.98 -0.50
C THR A 109 13.72 -0.64 -0.83
N LEU A 110 13.21 -1.25 -1.89
CA LEU A 110 11.79 -1.26 -2.24
C LEU A 110 11.15 -2.53 -1.70
N PHE A 111 9.89 -2.44 -1.27
CA PHE A 111 9.08 -3.55 -0.79
C PHE A 111 7.84 -3.69 -1.66
N THR A 112 7.44 -4.91 -2.00
CA THR A 112 6.17 -5.17 -2.67
C THR A 112 5.18 -5.86 -1.73
N TYR A 113 3.93 -5.42 -1.76
CA TYR A 113 2.86 -5.97 -0.92
C TYR A 113 1.51 -6.04 -1.66
N GLY A 114 0.73 -7.07 -1.31
CA GLY A 114 -0.60 -7.27 -1.85
C GLY A 114 -0.57 -7.76 -3.30
N GLY A 115 -1.62 -7.42 -4.04
CA GLY A 115 -1.79 -7.79 -5.44
C GLY A 115 -2.30 -9.22 -5.65
N ARG A 116 -2.60 -9.55 -6.90
CA ARG A 116 -3.17 -10.84 -7.34
C ARG A 116 -2.15 -11.65 -8.13
N GLY A 117 -2.10 -12.95 -7.88
CA GLY A 117 -1.17 -13.87 -8.56
C GLY A 117 -1.64 -14.19 -9.97
N VAL A 118 -0.72 -14.21 -10.93
CA VAL A 118 -1.04 -14.63 -12.32
C VAL A 118 -1.15 -16.15 -12.42
N ASN A 119 -0.11 -16.83 -11.97
CA ASN A 119 0.02 -18.29 -12.00
C ASN A 119 0.30 -18.87 -10.61
N ASN A 120 0.96 -18.07 -9.75
CA ASN A 120 1.29 -18.47 -8.39
C ASN A 120 0.50 -17.62 -7.40
N ILE A 121 -0.49 -18.25 -6.78
CA ILE A 121 -1.31 -17.66 -5.72
C ILE A 121 -0.79 -18.02 -4.31
N SER A 122 0.33 -18.74 -4.20
CA SER A 122 0.96 -19.00 -2.90
C SER A 122 1.39 -17.69 -2.26
N VAL A 123 1.03 -17.53 -0.99
CA VAL A 123 1.49 -16.40 -0.18
C VAL A 123 2.80 -16.78 0.48
N ASP A 124 3.84 -15.97 0.26
CA ASP A 124 5.17 -16.17 0.83
C ASP A 124 5.19 -15.82 2.33
N GLN A 125 6.21 -16.29 3.04
CA GLN A 125 6.38 -16.02 4.49
C GLN A 125 7.00 -14.63 4.74
N GLY A 126 6.73 -13.66 3.88
CA GLY A 126 7.44 -12.39 3.84
C GLY A 126 7.02 -11.49 2.68
N LEU A 127 7.78 -10.41 2.49
CA LEU A 127 7.65 -9.50 1.35
C LEU A 127 8.84 -9.65 0.41
N TRP A 128 8.57 -9.54 -0.88
CA TRP A 128 9.65 -9.40 -1.86
C TRP A 128 10.21 -7.99 -1.79
N THR A 129 11.53 -7.92 -1.76
CA THR A 129 12.28 -6.68 -1.64
C THR A 129 13.25 -6.55 -2.80
N TYR A 130 13.42 -5.33 -3.30
CA TYR A 130 14.42 -4.99 -4.29
C TYR A 130 15.47 -4.08 -3.65
N THR A 131 16.72 -4.54 -3.61
CA THR A 131 17.86 -3.75 -3.12
C THR A 131 18.42 -2.94 -4.28
N ILE A 132 18.29 -1.61 -4.21
CA ILE A 132 18.58 -0.70 -5.32
C ILE A 132 20.06 -0.75 -5.72
N ALA A 133 20.97 -0.69 -4.74
CA ALA A 133 22.40 -0.66 -5.01
C ALA A 133 22.92 -1.94 -5.72
N ASP A 134 22.31 -3.08 -5.42
CA ASP A 134 22.72 -4.38 -5.93
C ASP A 134 21.89 -4.86 -7.13
N GLY A 135 20.76 -4.18 -7.42
CA GLY A 135 19.80 -4.61 -8.42
C GLY A 135 19.21 -6.00 -8.17
N SER A 136 19.03 -6.38 -6.89
CA SER A 136 18.70 -7.77 -6.51
C SER A 136 17.38 -7.90 -5.76
N TRP A 137 16.66 -9.00 -6.04
CA TRP A 137 15.41 -9.36 -5.38
C TRP A 137 15.65 -10.37 -4.27
N LYS A 138 15.00 -10.19 -3.12
CA LYS A 138 15.04 -11.13 -1.99
C LYS A 138 13.71 -11.17 -1.25
N LEU A 139 13.34 -12.36 -0.77
CA LEU A 139 12.23 -12.51 0.16
C LEU A 139 12.68 -12.14 1.58
N GLN A 140 12.19 -11.02 2.09
CA GLN A 140 12.36 -10.63 3.48
C GLN A 140 11.28 -11.29 4.33
N GLN A 141 11.68 -12.19 5.22
CA GLN A 141 10.77 -12.81 6.18
C GLN A 141 10.21 -11.77 7.16
N THR A 142 8.92 -11.91 7.45
CA THR A 142 8.18 -11.05 8.38
C THR A 142 7.81 -11.83 9.64
N SER A 143 7.50 -11.12 10.73
CA SER A 143 7.13 -11.75 12.01
C SER A 143 5.87 -12.63 11.92
N ILE A 144 4.98 -12.30 10.99
CA ILE A 144 3.79 -13.07 10.64
C ILE A 144 3.72 -13.24 9.13
N LYS A 145 3.01 -14.26 8.67
CA LYS A 145 2.69 -14.42 7.25
C LYS A 145 1.76 -13.28 6.80
N PRO A 146 2.14 -12.41 5.85
CA PRO A 146 1.29 -11.31 5.43
C PRO A 146 0.03 -11.83 4.73
N VAL A 147 -1.12 -11.22 4.99
CA VAL A 147 -2.33 -11.45 4.19
C VAL A 147 -2.13 -10.77 2.85
N ARG A 148 -2.39 -11.47 1.73
CA ARG A 148 -2.31 -10.88 0.39
C ARG A 148 -3.67 -10.28 0.01
N LEU A 149 -3.74 -8.96 -0.02
CA LEU A 149 -4.94 -8.20 -0.39
C LEU A 149 -4.79 -7.59 -1.77
N GLN A 150 -5.90 -7.44 -2.49
CA GLN A 150 -5.97 -6.65 -3.72
C GLN A 150 -7.08 -5.60 -3.65
N GLY A 151 -7.03 -4.60 -4.53
CA GLY A 151 -8.05 -3.54 -4.60
C GLY A 151 -8.11 -2.61 -3.39
N GLY A 152 -7.12 -2.65 -2.49
CA GLY A 152 -7.02 -1.72 -1.38
C GLY A 152 -6.30 -0.42 -1.77
N ALA A 153 -6.43 0.58 -0.90
CA ALA A 153 -5.72 1.84 -1.02
C ALA A 153 -4.45 1.80 -0.17
N TYR A 154 -3.33 2.36 -0.65
CA TYR A 154 -2.06 2.31 0.06
C TYR A 154 -1.30 3.62 -0.04
N VAL A 155 -0.37 3.83 0.90
CA VAL A 155 0.57 4.95 0.88
C VAL A 155 1.92 4.54 1.48
N ASP A 156 2.99 5.07 0.90
CA ASP A 156 4.35 4.96 1.40
C ASP A 156 4.71 6.20 2.24
N VAL A 157 5.28 6.00 3.43
CA VAL A 157 5.60 7.09 4.38
C VAL A 157 7.01 6.89 4.96
N PRO A 158 8.06 6.94 4.12
CA PRO A 158 9.43 6.61 4.52
C PRO A 158 9.96 7.50 5.66
N GLN A 159 9.52 8.75 5.78
CA GLN A 159 9.90 9.68 6.84
C GLN A 159 9.59 9.19 8.26
N ILE A 160 8.55 8.36 8.43
CA ILE A 160 8.19 7.72 9.69
C ILE A 160 8.43 6.20 9.66
N GLN A 161 9.11 5.70 8.61
CA GLN A 161 9.43 4.27 8.40
C GLN A 161 8.18 3.38 8.41
N ALA A 162 7.09 3.87 7.84
CA ALA A 162 5.83 3.15 7.78
C ALA A 162 5.26 3.16 6.36
N ALA A 163 4.57 2.09 6.02
CA ALA A 163 3.68 2.03 4.88
C ALA A 163 2.32 1.53 5.34
N TYR A 164 1.25 1.98 4.70
CA TYR A 164 -0.12 1.66 5.10
C TYR A 164 -0.91 1.09 3.92
N TRP A 165 -1.82 0.17 4.23
CA TRP A 165 -2.79 -0.40 3.30
C TRP A 165 -4.16 -0.47 3.96
N VAL A 166 -5.20 0.05 3.30
CA VAL A 166 -6.58 0.11 3.81
C VAL A 166 -7.50 -0.67 2.88
N GLY A 167 -8.32 -1.55 3.46
CA GLY A 167 -9.36 -2.29 2.74
C GLY A 167 -8.83 -3.24 1.66
N GLY A 168 -9.62 -3.42 0.61
CA GLY A 168 -9.41 -4.45 -0.40
C GLY A 168 -9.98 -5.80 0.03
N TYR A 169 -9.56 -6.87 -0.65
CA TYR A 169 -10.14 -8.19 -0.44
C TYR A 169 -9.19 -9.34 -0.78
N GLN A 170 -9.55 -10.52 -0.29
CA GLN A 170 -9.06 -11.82 -0.72
C GLN A 170 -10.10 -12.51 -1.62
N ASN A 171 -9.61 -13.30 -2.57
CA ASN A 171 -10.39 -14.14 -3.48
C ASN A 171 -9.48 -15.28 -3.99
N SER A 172 -9.93 -16.04 -4.99
CA SER A 172 -9.14 -17.13 -5.58
C SER A 172 -7.82 -16.70 -6.22
N ASP A 173 -7.65 -15.42 -6.59
CA ASP A 173 -6.40 -14.91 -7.20
C ASP A 173 -5.35 -14.49 -6.16
N THR A 174 -5.74 -14.41 -4.88
CA THR A 174 -4.88 -13.96 -3.78
C THR A 174 -4.65 -15.05 -2.74
N THR A 175 -5.62 -15.97 -2.59
CA THR A 175 -5.67 -16.92 -1.48
C THR A 175 -5.99 -18.33 -1.97
N PRO A 176 -5.04 -19.30 -1.85
CA PRO A 176 -5.25 -20.67 -2.34
C PRO A 176 -6.41 -21.42 -1.69
N ALA A 177 -6.79 -21.04 -0.46
CA ALA A 177 -7.89 -21.66 0.27
C ALA A 177 -9.27 -21.27 -0.30
N ILE A 178 -9.35 -20.19 -1.07
CA ILE A 178 -10.58 -19.74 -1.74
C ILE A 178 -10.59 -20.35 -3.14
N THR A 179 -11.39 -21.39 -3.35
CA THR A 179 -11.44 -22.12 -4.62
C THR A 179 -12.68 -21.82 -5.47
N ASP A 180 -13.58 -20.98 -4.94
CA ASP A 180 -14.81 -20.56 -5.61
C ASP A 180 -14.81 -19.05 -5.86
N LYS A 181 -15.99 -18.47 -6.10
CA LYS A 181 -16.14 -17.02 -6.37
C LYS A 181 -16.25 -16.18 -5.10
N THR A 182 -15.93 -16.74 -3.93
CA THR A 182 -16.00 -16.00 -2.67
C THR A 182 -15.02 -14.84 -2.70
N VAL A 183 -15.50 -13.69 -2.21
CA VAL A 183 -14.69 -12.52 -1.92
C VAL A 183 -14.78 -12.27 -0.42
N ASP A 184 -13.62 -12.13 0.21
CA ASP A 184 -13.46 -11.85 1.63
C ASP A 184 -12.82 -10.47 1.81
N TYR A 185 -13.66 -9.47 2.12
CA TYR A 185 -13.26 -8.08 2.17
C TYR A 185 -12.62 -7.73 3.52
N ALA A 186 -11.48 -7.03 3.46
CA ALA A 186 -10.76 -6.57 4.64
C ALA A 186 -11.51 -5.42 5.33
N THR A 187 -11.60 -5.47 6.66
CA THR A 187 -12.33 -4.50 7.49
C THR A 187 -11.42 -3.48 8.18
N GLY A 188 -10.14 -3.45 7.85
CA GLY A 188 -9.14 -2.70 8.61
C GLY A 188 -8.04 -2.11 7.77
N MET A 189 -7.01 -1.64 8.49
CA MET A 189 -5.79 -1.11 7.93
C MET A 189 -4.61 -1.99 8.36
N ILE A 190 -3.63 -2.11 7.49
CA ILE A 190 -2.35 -2.74 7.78
C ILE A 190 -1.30 -1.64 7.79
N GLN A 191 -0.47 -1.64 8.81
CA GLN A 191 0.77 -0.88 8.88
C GLN A 191 1.94 -1.85 8.74
N PHE A 192 2.89 -1.51 7.86
CA PHE A 192 4.17 -2.20 7.73
C PHE A 192 5.29 -1.26 8.17
N ASN A 193 6.11 -1.70 9.12
CA ASN A 193 7.29 -0.96 9.55
C ASN A 193 8.49 -1.36 8.68
N THR A 194 8.97 -0.44 7.83
CA THR A 194 9.98 -0.72 6.80
C THR A 194 11.38 -0.95 7.36
N THR A 195 11.60 -0.71 8.66
CA THR A 195 12.87 -0.94 9.35
C THR A 195 12.91 -2.29 10.04
N THR A 196 11.84 -2.65 10.75
CA THR A 196 11.77 -3.90 11.53
C THR A 196 11.17 -5.07 10.76
N GLY A 197 10.47 -4.81 9.65
CA GLY A 197 9.71 -5.82 8.93
C GLY A 197 8.43 -6.28 9.67
N THR A 198 7.98 -5.49 10.65
CA THR A 198 6.79 -5.83 11.46
C THR A 198 5.51 -5.38 10.76
N PHE A 199 4.53 -6.29 10.74
CA PHE A 199 3.16 -5.99 10.34
C PHE A 199 2.28 -5.77 11.57
N THR A 200 1.49 -4.70 11.54
CA THR A 200 0.47 -4.39 12.54
C THR A 200 -0.88 -4.26 11.86
N GLN A 201 -1.89 -4.95 12.38
CA GLN A 201 -3.26 -4.77 11.95
C GLN A 201 -3.92 -3.73 12.86
N LEU A 202 -4.52 -2.72 12.24
CA LEU A 202 -5.18 -1.60 12.90
C LEU A 202 -6.66 -1.62 12.53
N ASP A 203 -7.51 -1.37 13.52
CA ASP A 203 -8.95 -1.31 13.31
C ASP A 203 -9.32 -0.07 12.49
N ALA A 204 -10.34 -0.22 11.64
CA ALA A 204 -10.97 0.88 10.93
C ALA A 204 -12.47 0.91 11.29
N PRO A 205 -13.06 2.09 11.54
CA PRO A 205 -14.45 2.20 11.97
C PRO A 205 -15.47 2.08 10.83
N PHE A 206 -15.02 1.82 9.60
CA PHE A 206 -15.87 1.77 8.42
C PHE A 206 -16.08 0.33 7.92
N THR A 207 -17.22 0.13 7.25
CA THR A 207 -17.48 -1.07 6.45
C THR A 207 -16.35 -1.31 5.46
N PRO A 208 -16.11 -2.55 5.00
CA PRO A 208 -15.04 -2.80 4.03
C PRO A 208 -15.08 -1.83 2.85
N VAL A 209 -13.91 -1.44 2.35
CA VAL A 209 -13.77 -0.50 1.22
C VAL A 209 -12.81 -1.06 0.19
N GLN A 210 -12.95 -0.66 -1.07
CA GLN A 210 -11.99 -0.96 -2.13
C GLN A 210 -11.88 0.20 -3.13
N GLN A 211 -10.82 0.20 -3.93
CA GLN A 211 -10.55 1.09 -5.07
C GLN A 211 -10.66 2.60 -4.77
N GLY A 212 -10.54 2.98 -3.49
CA GLY A 212 -10.33 4.35 -3.06
C GLY A 212 -8.85 4.74 -3.11
N ALA A 213 -8.54 5.92 -2.60
CA ALA A 213 -7.17 6.41 -2.46
C ALA A 213 -6.85 6.74 -1.00
N LEU A 214 -5.61 6.48 -0.60
CA LEU A 214 -5.06 6.78 0.71
C LEU A 214 -3.84 7.66 0.51
N VAL A 215 -3.77 8.79 1.19
CA VAL A 215 -2.61 9.69 1.12
C VAL A 215 -2.16 10.11 2.51
N TYR A 216 -0.89 10.47 2.63
CA TYR A 216 -0.29 10.98 3.84
C TYR A 216 -0.17 12.50 3.80
N VAL A 217 -0.54 13.17 4.89
CA VAL A 217 -0.35 14.61 5.07
C VAL A 217 0.43 14.85 6.37
N PRO A 218 1.55 15.59 6.35
CA PRO A 218 2.39 15.82 7.53
C PRO A 218 1.78 16.87 8.48
N VAL A 219 0.62 16.56 9.04
CA VAL A 219 -0.07 17.36 10.07
C VAL A 219 -0.24 16.54 11.34
N GLY A 220 -0.01 17.16 12.50
CA GLY A 220 0.07 16.45 13.78
C GLY A 220 1.47 15.90 14.03
N GLU A 221 1.64 15.12 15.11
CA GLU A 221 2.96 14.66 15.57
C GLU A 221 3.62 13.66 14.60
N MET A 222 2.85 12.69 14.10
CA MET A 222 3.33 11.69 13.14
C MET A 222 2.70 11.83 11.74
N GLY A 223 1.87 12.86 11.53
CA GLY A 223 1.06 13.01 10.32
C GLY A 223 -0.33 12.39 10.44
N ILE A 224 -1.14 12.63 9.41
CA ILE A 224 -2.45 12.01 9.21
C ILE A 224 -2.48 11.22 7.91
N LEU A 225 -3.35 10.22 7.86
CA LEU A 225 -3.76 9.58 6.61
C LEU A 225 -5.14 10.07 6.21
N VAL A 226 -5.36 10.27 4.91
CA VAL A 226 -6.63 10.70 4.35
C VAL A 226 -7.10 9.68 3.33
N PHE A 227 -8.27 9.08 3.58
CA PHE A 227 -8.91 8.13 2.67
C PHE A 227 -10.17 8.73 2.04
N VAL A 228 -10.29 8.58 0.72
CA VAL A 228 -11.42 9.08 -0.08
C VAL A 228 -11.84 8.10 -1.18
N GLY A 229 -13.12 8.16 -1.57
CA GLY A 229 -13.66 7.50 -2.76
C GLY A 229 -13.74 5.98 -2.70
N GLY A 230 -13.82 5.34 -3.87
CA GLY A 230 -13.96 3.89 -3.99
C GLY A 230 -15.38 3.40 -3.70
N GLU A 231 -15.52 2.11 -3.39
CA GLU A 231 -16.81 1.45 -3.17
C GLU A 231 -16.84 0.63 -1.88
N VAL A 232 -18.06 0.42 -1.39
CA VAL A 232 -18.39 -0.41 -0.22
C VAL A 232 -19.16 -1.65 -0.70
N PRO A 233 -18.73 -2.87 -0.34
CA PRO A 233 -19.49 -4.08 -0.60
C PRO A 233 -20.64 -4.25 0.40
N SER A 234 -21.77 -4.80 -0.05
CA SER A 234 -22.93 -5.06 0.81
C SER A 234 -22.75 -6.20 1.82
N ILE A 235 -21.72 -7.03 1.63
CA ILE A 235 -21.37 -8.13 2.51
C ILE A 235 -19.84 -8.15 2.71
N GLN A 236 -19.40 -8.53 3.90
CA GLN A 236 -17.97 -8.69 4.19
C GLN A 236 -17.39 -9.96 3.57
N ASN A 237 -18.13 -11.07 3.61
CA ASN A 237 -17.67 -12.36 3.13
C ASN A 237 -18.80 -13.07 2.39
N GLY A 238 -18.52 -13.53 1.16
CA GLY A 238 -19.42 -14.37 0.41
C GLY A 238 -19.32 -14.16 -1.10
N ILE A 239 -20.36 -14.59 -1.80
CA ILE A 239 -20.47 -14.48 -3.26
C ILE A 239 -21.46 -13.36 -3.63
N ASN A 240 -21.26 -12.75 -4.80
CA ASN A 240 -22.18 -11.77 -5.40
C ASN A 240 -22.44 -10.53 -4.53
N ALA A 241 -21.40 -10.01 -3.86
CA ALA A 241 -21.49 -8.70 -3.21
C ALA A 241 -21.89 -7.62 -4.23
N THR A 242 -22.84 -6.77 -3.85
CA THR A 242 -23.14 -5.54 -4.60
C THR A 242 -22.23 -4.44 -4.10
N LEU A 243 -21.64 -3.65 -4.99
CA LEU A 243 -20.80 -2.52 -4.62
C LEU A 243 -21.58 -1.22 -4.72
N THR A 244 -21.43 -0.36 -3.72
CA THR A 244 -22.01 0.97 -3.67
C THR A 244 -20.89 2.00 -3.61
N PRO A 245 -20.82 2.96 -4.55
CA PRO A 245 -19.82 4.02 -4.49
C PRO A 245 -19.90 4.82 -3.19
N ASN A 246 -18.74 5.16 -2.63
CA ASN A 246 -18.68 6.05 -1.48
C ASN A 246 -19.17 7.45 -1.85
N GLN A 247 -19.79 8.13 -0.89
CA GLN A 247 -20.14 9.54 -1.06
C GLN A 247 -18.87 10.41 -1.00
N TRP A 248 -18.83 11.48 -1.80
CA TRP A 248 -17.69 12.40 -1.92
C TRP A 248 -17.84 13.69 -1.10
N ASN A 249 -18.79 13.68 -0.15
CA ASN A 249 -19.06 14.75 0.80
C ASN A 249 -18.36 14.54 2.17
N TYR A 250 -17.44 13.58 2.25
CA TYR A 250 -16.62 13.35 3.44
C TYR A 250 -15.25 12.76 3.07
N ALA A 251 -14.32 12.82 4.03
CA ALA A 251 -13.05 12.11 4.00
C ALA A 251 -12.80 11.44 5.36
N TRP A 252 -12.24 10.22 5.33
CA TRP A 252 -11.77 9.55 6.54
C TRP A 252 -10.36 10.01 6.87
N ILE A 253 -10.17 10.52 8.09
CA ILE A 253 -8.89 11.04 8.56
C ILE A 253 -8.40 10.14 9.69
N TYR A 254 -7.21 9.54 9.55
CA TYR A 254 -6.56 8.80 10.62
C TYR A 254 -5.41 9.62 11.18
N ASP A 255 -5.50 10.00 12.45
CA ASP A 255 -4.37 10.55 13.19
C ASP A 255 -3.44 9.42 13.63
N ILE A 256 -2.23 9.39 13.06
CA ILE A 256 -1.27 8.30 13.28
C ILE A 256 -0.76 8.30 14.72
N ALA A 257 -0.59 9.46 15.34
CA ALA A 257 -0.11 9.56 16.72
C ALA A 257 -1.24 9.32 17.73
N GLY A 258 -2.43 9.84 17.43
CA GLY A 258 -3.62 9.65 18.25
C GLY A 258 -4.28 8.27 18.13
N ASP A 259 -3.85 7.43 17.17
CA ASP A 259 -4.45 6.13 16.84
C ASP A 259 -5.98 6.22 16.73
N LYS A 260 -6.47 7.21 15.96
CA LYS A 260 -7.90 7.51 15.88
C LYS A 260 -8.33 7.96 14.50
N TRP A 261 -9.45 7.38 14.07
CA TRP A 261 -10.17 7.76 12.86
C TRP A 261 -11.22 8.83 13.12
N TYR A 262 -11.39 9.73 12.15
CA TYR A 262 -12.41 10.78 12.12
C TYR A 262 -13.11 10.78 10.76
N ASN A 263 -14.41 11.00 10.74
CA ASN A 263 -15.17 11.19 9.49
C ASN A 263 -15.45 12.68 9.29
N GLN A 264 -14.60 13.37 8.53
CA GLN A 264 -14.69 14.81 8.32
C GLN A 264 -15.51 15.11 7.07
N THR A 265 -16.65 15.80 7.24
CA THR A 265 -17.45 16.31 6.13
C THR A 265 -16.62 17.28 5.28
N THR A 266 -16.74 17.15 3.96
CA THR A 266 -16.14 18.04 2.98
C THR A 266 -17.20 18.95 2.36
N THR A 267 -16.75 20.05 1.76
CA THR A 267 -17.58 20.97 0.98
C THR A 267 -17.06 21.09 -0.46
N GLY A 268 -17.78 21.81 -1.32
CA GLY A 268 -17.50 21.83 -2.76
C GLY A 268 -18.00 20.56 -3.45
N SER A 269 -17.45 20.27 -4.63
CA SER A 269 -17.85 19.11 -5.44
C SER A 269 -16.67 18.50 -6.17
N ALA A 270 -16.64 17.17 -6.22
CA ALA A 270 -15.79 16.36 -7.07
C ALA A 270 -16.63 15.21 -7.64
N ALA A 271 -16.27 14.72 -8.83
CA ALA A 271 -16.94 13.57 -9.44
C ALA A 271 -16.67 12.30 -8.61
N SER A 272 -17.74 11.50 -8.40
CA SER A 272 -17.61 10.19 -7.78
C SER A 272 -16.81 9.26 -8.70
N ARG A 273 -15.84 8.53 -8.13
CA ARG A 273 -14.98 7.66 -8.92
C ARG A 273 -14.44 6.47 -8.15
N THR A 274 -14.13 5.44 -8.92
CA THR A 274 -13.37 4.25 -8.54
C THR A 274 -12.07 4.16 -9.33
N GLN A 275 -11.12 3.37 -8.85
CA GLN A 275 -9.89 3.01 -9.58
C GLN A 275 -9.12 4.24 -10.07
N PHE A 276 -9.13 5.29 -9.27
CA PHE A 276 -8.37 6.53 -9.49
C PHE A 276 -7.09 6.50 -8.65
N CYS A 277 -6.24 7.50 -8.84
CA CYS A 277 -5.07 7.71 -7.99
C CYS A 277 -5.18 9.06 -7.27
N ALA A 278 -4.42 9.23 -6.19
CA ALA A 278 -4.28 10.51 -5.54
C ALA A 278 -2.84 10.79 -5.09
N VAL A 279 -2.46 12.06 -5.08
CA VAL A 279 -1.17 12.56 -4.57
C VAL A 279 -1.37 13.88 -3.83
N VAL A 280 -0.39 14.27 -3.02
CA VAL A 280 -0.45 15.49 -2.20
C VAL A 280 0.55 16.51 -2.70
N GLU A 281 0.06 17.72 -2.97
CA GLU A 281 0.88 18.91 -3.22
C GLU A 281 0.79 19.84 -2.01
N GLN A 282 1.90 20.50 -1.65
CA GLN A 282 1.93 21.46 -0.54
C GLN A 282 2.11 22.88 -1.08
N ASP A 283 1.17 23.77 -0.74
CA ASP A 283 1.32 25.20 -0.97
C ASP A 283 1.77 25.90 0.33
N LEU A 284 3.02 26.35 0.32
CA LEU A 284 3.64 27.04 1.45
C LEU A 284 3.03 28.42 1.71
N SER A 285 2.50 29.09 0.68
CA SER A 285 1.97 30.46 0.80
C SER A 285 0.65 30.51 1.56
N THR A 286 -0.17 29.48 1.39
CA THR A 286 -1.46 29.31 2.08
C THR A 286 -1.36 28.33 3.26
N SER A 287 -0.19 27.73 3.49
CA SER A 287 0.02 26.67 4.49
C SER A 287 -1.01 25.54 4.36
N SER A 288 -1.27 25.13 3.13
CA SER A 288 -2.31 24.16 2.79
C SER A 288 -1.75 22.99 1.99
N TYR A 289 -2.48 21.88 2.01
CA TYR A 289 -2.19 20.69 1.21
C TYR A 289 -3.34 20.44 0.25
N GLN A 290 -3.01 20.06 -0.98
CA GLN A 290 -3.97 19.79 -2.05
C GLN A 290 -3.86 18.31 -2.43
N ILE A 291 -4.89 17.54 -2.12
CA ILE A 291 -4.96 16.13 -2.49
C ILE A 291 -5.57 16.06 -3.89
N TYR A 292 -4.72 15.99 -4.93
CA TYR A 292 -5.16 15.82 -6.30
C TYR A 292 -5.71 14.41 -6.50
N VAL A 293 -6.92 14.29 -7.06
CA VAL A 293 -7.51 13.04 -7.53
C VAL A 293 -7.52 13.04 -9.05
N ILE A 294 -6.89 12.03 -9.64
CA ILE A 294 -6.65 11.98 -11.09
C ILE A 294 -7.16 10.65 -11.64
N GLY A 295 -7.86 10.74 -12.78
CA GLY A 295 -8.35 9.58 -13.51
C GLY A 295 -9.49 8.87 -12.78
N GLY A 296 -9.57 7.55 -12.98
CA GLY A 296 -10.66 6.70 -12.51
C GLY A 296 -11.83 6.66 -13.48
N ALA A 297 -12.93 6.07 -13.01
CA ALA A 297 -14.18 5.98 -13.74
C ALA A 297 -15.37 6.17 -12.80
N ASP A 298 -16.48 6.64 -13.36
CA ASP A 298 -17.77 6.53 -12.69
C ASP A 298 -18.17 5.04 -12.63
N TYR A 299 -18.57 4.58 -11.45
CA TYR A 299 -18.87 3.17 -11.23
C TYR A 299 -20.20 2.73 -11.88
N GLU A 300 -21.19 3.63 -11.93
CA GLU A 300 -22.52 3.30 -12.45
C GLU A 300 -22.57 3.34 -13.97
N SER A 301 -22.04 4.41 -14.59
CA SER A 301 -21.98 4.56 -16.04
C SER A 301 -20.82 3.78 -16.68
N GLN A 302 -19.81 3.41 -15.89
CA GLN A 302 -18.56 2.79 -16.35
C GLN A 302 -17.76 3.68 -17.32
N GLU A 303 -18.02 4.99 -17.32
CA GLU A 303 -17.27 5.95 -18.13
C GLU A 303 -15.98 6.37 -17.41
N SER A 304 -14.86 6.23 -18.09
CA SER A 304 -13.57 6.71 -17.59
C SER A 304 -13.51 8.24 -17.65
N LEU A 305 -12.97 8.84 -16.60
CA LEU A 305 -13.05 10.28 -16.37
C LEU A 305 -11.78 11.02 -16.81
N THR A 306 -11.95 12.24 -17.30
CA THR A 306 -10.86 13.19 -17.56
C THR A 306 -10.77 14.30 -16.52
N ASP A 307 -11.79 14.46 -15.67
CA ASP A 307 -11.81 15.54 -14.70
C ASP A 307 -10.75 15.32 -13.61
N VAL A 308 -10.13 16.42 -13.21
CA VAL A 308 -9.16 16.47 -12.13
C VAL A 308 -9.71 17.40 -11.07
N SER A 309 -9.75 16.92 -9.84
CA SER A 309 -10.18 17.69 -8.68
C SER A 309 -9.10 17.63 -7.61
N TYR A 310 -9.12 18.56 -6.66
CA TYR A 310 -8.28 18.44 -5.47
C TYR A 310 -9.03 18.86 -4.21
N LEU A 311 -8.77 18.12 -3.12
CA LEU A 311 -9.28 18.43 -1.78
C LEU A 311 -8.24 19.27 -1.04
N SER A 312 -8.60 20.49 -0.68
CA SER A 312 -7.76 21.36 0.13
C SER A 312 -7.88 21.03 1.61
N ILE A 313 -6.75 20.88 2.29
CA ILE A 313 -6.62 20.71 3.74
C ILE A 313 -5.83 21.92 4.28
N PRO A 314 -6.31 22.63 5.32
CA PRO A 314 -7.30 22.19 6.30
C PRO A 314 -8.74 22.66 6.07
N SER A 315 -9.07 23.24 4.91
CA SER A 315 -10.44 23.73 4.66
C SER A 315 -11.45 22.59 4.39
N PHE A 316 -10.99 21.39 4.06
CA PHE A 316 -11.78 20.23 3.63
C PHE A 316 -12.77 20.59 2.52
N LYS A 317 -12.28 21.35 1.52
CA LYS A 317 -13.07 21.84 0.40
C LYS A 317 -12.50 21.35 -0.93
N TRP A 318 -13.38 20.82 -1.77
CA TRP A 318 -13.05 20.40 -3.13
C TRP A 318 -13.00 21.59 -4.09
N PHE A 319 -11.99 21.57 -4.95
CA PHE A 319 -11.81 22.47 -6.07
C PHE A 319 -11.59 21.67 -7.36
N GLN A 320 -11.87 22.31 -8.49
CA GLN A 320 -11.66 21.75 -9.83
C GLN A 320 -10.33 22.26 -10.39
N ALA A 321 -9.61 21.38 -11.09
CA ALA A 321 -8.41 21.72 -11.85
C ALA A 321 -8.65 21.48 -13.34
N GLY A 322 -7.72 21.92 -14.18
CA GLY A 322 -7.68 21.58 -15.61
C GLY A 322 -7.72 20.05 -15.86
N PRO A 323 -8.49 19.58 -16.86
CA PRO A 323 -8.71 18.15 -17.09
C PRO A 323 -7.51 17.46 -17.77
N LEU A 324 -7.55 16.13 -17.78
CA LEU A 324 -6.67 15.30 -18.61
C LEU A 324 -7.09 15.37 -20.09
N ASP A 325 -6.12 15.23 -21.00
CA ASP A 325 -6.37 15.15 -22.44
C ASP A 325 -7.12 13.86 -22.82
N LYS A 326 -6.86 12.78 -22.08
CA LYS A 326 -7.47 11.46 -22.26
C LYS A 326 -7.75 10.82 -20.89
N PRO A 327 -8.85 10.07 -20.75
CA PRO A 327 -9.17 9.43 -19.48
C PRO A 327 -8.20 8.29 -19.18
N ARG A 328 -7.97 8.03 -17.89
CA ARG A 328 -7.12 6.94 -17.40
C ARG A 328 -7.73 6.37 -16.12
N MET A 329 -8.03 5.08 -16.09
CA MET A 329 -8.50 4.39 -14.88
C MET A 329 -7.60 3.20 -14.52
N THR A 330 -7.68 2.74 -13.28
CA THR A 330 -6.87 1.64 -12.71
C THR A 330 -5.39 2.00 -12.53
N LEU A 331 -5.04 3.28 -12.60
CA LEU A 331 -3.66 3.79 -12.53
C LEU A 331 -3.11 3.92 -11.10
N THR A 332 -1.79 4.08 -11.00
CA THR A 332 -1.08 4.55 -9.79
C THR A 332 -0.50 5.94 -10.08
N CYS A 333 -0.37 6.81 -9.07
CA CYS A 333 0.27 8.11 -9.26
C CYS A 333 1.40 8.37 -8.27
N GLN A 334 2.40 9.13 -8.74
CA GLN A 334 3.56 9.54 -7.96
C GLN A 334 3.88 11.01 -8.29
N ALA A 335 4.16 11.83 -7.28
CA ALA A 335 4.51 13.24 -7.47
C ALA A 335 6.02 13.45 -7.37
N TYR A 336 6.58 14.25 -8.29
CA TYR A 336 7.96 14.72 -8.26
C TYR A 336 7.96 16.25 -8.35
N GLY A 337 8.08 16.91 -7.20
CA GLY A 337 7.68 18.32 -7.09
C GLY A 337 6.24 18.49 -7.55
N ARG A 338 5.94 19.55 -8.30
CA ARG A 338 4.60 19.81 -8.86
C ARG A 338 4.18 18.95 -10.06
N GLN A 339 5.02 18.00 -10.48
CA GLN A 339 4.76 17.15 -11.65
C GLN A 339 4.27 15.78 -11.19
N ILE A 340 3.03 15.46 -11.52
CA ILE A 340 2.35 14.23 -11.13
C ILE A 340 2.44 13.23 -12.28
N PHE A 341 3.11 12.11 -12.03
CA PHE A 341 3.11 10.97 -12.92
C PHE A 341 1.84 10.16 -12.71
N GLY A 342 1.05 9.99 -13.78
CA GLY A 342 0.02 8.94 -13.82
C GLY A 342 0.56 7.73 -14.58
N VAL A 343 0.65 6.59 -13.88
CA VAL A 343 1.36 5.39 -14.31
C VAL A 343 0.39 4.23 -14.56
N GLY A 344 0.50 3.63 -15.74
CA GLY A 344 -0.36 2.56 -16.20
C GLY A 344 -1.78 3.03 -16.48
N GLY A 345 -2.72 2.17 -16.15
CA GLY A 345 -4.14 2.34 -16.38
C GLY A 345 -4.61 1.85 -17.75
N ARG A 346 -5.92 1.95 -17.94
CA ARG A 346 -6.65 1.72 -19.20
C ARG A 346 -7.41 2.97 -19.59
N LEU A 347 -7.66 3.15 -20.90
CA LEU A 347 -8.40 4.30 -21.45
C LEU A 347 -9.92 4.19 -21.23
N ALA A 348 -10.43 2.96 -21.10
CA ALA A 348 -11.85 2.69 -20.93
C ALA A 348 -12.07 1.51 -19.98
N TRP A 349 -13.25 1.44 -19.37
CA TRP A 349 -13.69 0.30 -18.56
C TRP A 349 -13.96 -0.92 -19.45
N ALA A 350 -12.91 -1.62 -19.80
CA ALA A 350 -12.98 -2.87 -20.55
C ALA A 350 -11.78 -3.75 -20.22
N ASP A 351 -11.95 -5.05 -20.38
CA ASP A 351 -10.88 -6.03 -20.12
C ASP A 351 -10.21 -6.53 -21.43
N ASP A 352 -10.74 -6.10 -22.58
CA ASP A 352 -10.34 -6.53 -23.93
C ASP A 352 -9.64 -5.40 -24.71
N ALA A 353 -9.54 -5.50 -26.03
CA ALA A 353 -8.95 -4.48 -26.89
C ALA A 353 -9.60 -3.09 -26.74
N LYS A 354 -10.86 -3.01 -26.27
CA LYS A 354 -11.58 -1.74 -26.07
C LYS A 354 -11.03 -0.91 -24.91
N ALA A 355 -10.26 -1.50 -23.98
CA ALA A 355 -9.58 -0.73 -22.94
C ALA A 355 -8.51 0.22 -23.53
N GLY A 356 -8.19 0.09 -24.82
CA GLY A 356 -7.31 0.97 -25.57
C GLY A 356 -5.82 0.71 -25.35
N CYS A 357 -4.99 1.33 -26.19
CA CYS A 357 -3.53 1.33 -26.11
C CYS A 357 -3.03 2.77 -26.03
N TYR A 358 -1.79 2.92 -25.58
CA TYR A 358 -1.07 4.18 -25.49
C TYR A 358 0.42 3.89 -25.41
N ASP A 359 1.23 4.81 -25.92
CA ASP A 359 2.58 4.48 -26.35
C ASP A 359 3.60 4.36 -25.21
N MET A 360 3.37 5.00 -24.06
CA MET A 360 4.26 4.95 -22.89
C MET A 360 3.51 4.79 -21.56
N PRO A 361 4.09 4.08 -20.57
CA PRO A 361 3.39 3.71 -19.34
C PRO A 361 3.04 4.91 -18.46
N ALA A 362 3.70 6.05 -18.59
CA ALA A 362 3.46 7.21 -17.75
C ALA A 362 3.12 8.47 -18.57
N PHE A 363 2.21 9.28 -18.03
CA PHE A 363 2.00 10.67 -18.45
C PHE A 363 2.37 11.62 -17.31
N VAL A 364 2.67 12.89 -17.63
CA VAL A 364 2.96 13.93 -16.64
C VAL A 364 1.86 14.98 -16.64
N TYR A 365 1.19 15.16 -15.51
CA TYR A 365 0.28 16.26 -15.25
C TYR A 365 0.99 17.29 -14.38
N ASP A 366 1.02 18.55 -14.82
CA ASP A 366 1.62 19.63 -14.07
C ASP A 366 0.56 20.32 -13.20
N ALA A 367 0.63 20.14 -11.88
CA ALA A 367 -0.36 20.65 -10.93
C ALA A 367 -0.45 22.18 -10.88
N GLN A 368 0.61 22.90 -11.26
CA GLN A 368 0.64 24.37 -11.20
C GLN A 368 0.07 25.02 -12.46
N SER A 369 0.27 24.41 -13.65
CA SER A 369 -0.37 24.89 -14.89
C SER A 369 -1.64 24.14 -15.24
N GLU A 370 -1.95 23.07 -14.51
CA GLU A 370 -3.13 22.21 -14.64
C GLU A 370 -3.30 21.62 -16.05
N VAL A 371 -2.21 21.14 -16.64
CA VAL A 371 -2.20 20.54 -18.00
C VAL A 371 -1.27 19.33 -18.08
N ILE A 372 -1.53 18.48 -19.07
CA ILE A 372 -0.60 17.41 -19.47
C ILE A 372 0.62 18.01 -20.16
N ARG A 373 1.80 17.49 -19.80
CA ARG A 373 3.08 17.81 -20.45
C ARG A 373 3.63 16.60 -21.17
N THR A 374 4.24 16.84 -22.33
CA THR A 374 5.00 15.83 -23.09
C THR A 374 6.46 15.73 -22.66
N ARG A 375 6.89 16.60 -21.75
CA ARG A 375 8.26 16.67 -21.24
C ARG A 375 8.24 16.83 -19.73
N PHE A 376 8.99 15.98 -19.06
CA PHE A 376 9.35 16.12 -17.65
C PHE A 376 10.56 17.04 -17.51
N ASP A 377 10.57 17.88 -16.48
CA ASP A 377 11.71 18.74 -16.13
C ASP A 377 11.90 18.81 -14.61
N PRO A 378 12.99 18.27 -14.03
CA PRO A 378 13.18 18.24 -12.59
C PRO A 378 13.32 19.63 -11.95
N ALA A 379 13.59 20.68 -12.74
CA ALA A 379 13.63 22.06 -12.24
C ALA A 379 12.24 22.60 -11.84
N LEU A 380 11.17 21.95 -12.31
CA LEU A 380 9.78 22.34 -12.06
C LEU A 380 9.26 21.72 -10.77
N SER A 381 9.76 22.19 -9.63
CA SER A 381 9.46 21.63 -8.31
C SER A 381 8.47 22.44 -7.47
N ALA A 382 8.51 23.78 -7.55
CA ALA A 382 7.68 24.64 -6.73
C ALA A 382 6.20 24.59 -7.16
N TYR A 383 5.30 24.49 -6.17
CA TYR A 383 3.86 24.46 -6.35
C TYR A 383 3.20 25.65 -5.64
N SER A 384 2.13 26.17 -6.25
CA SER A 384 1.20 27.10 -5.62
C SER A 384 -0.19 26.91 -6.23
N VAL A 385 -1.23 27.05 -5.40
CA VAL A 385 -2.61 26.96 -5.88
C VAL A 385 -2.98 28.16 -6.76
N PRO A 386 -3.97 28.05 -7.65
CA PRO A 386 -4.51 29.19 -8.38
C PRO A 386 -4.96 30.33 -7.44
N SER A 387 -4.82 31.57 -7.88
CA SER A 387 -5.10 32.76 -7.05
C SER A 387 -6.54 32.80 -6.50
N ALA A 388 -7.51 32.29 -7.26
CA ALA A 388 -8.90 32.16 -6.79
C ALA A 388 -9.01 31.20 -5.60
N THR A 389 -8.37 30.03 -5.68
CA THR A 389 -8.29 29.05 -4.60
C THR A 389 -7.55 29.62 -3.39
N ALA A 390 -6.42 30.30 -3.61
CA ALA A 390 -5.67 30.94 -2.52
C ALA A 390 -6.51 31.96 -1.75
N ASN A 391 -7.28 32.79 -2.48
CA ASN A 391 -8.21 33.75 -1.87
C ASN A 391 -9.34 33.06 -1.10
N ASP A 392 -9.87 31.96 -1.62
CA ASP A 392 -10.91 31.17 -0.96
C ASP A 392 -10.39 30.57 0.36
N ILE A 393 -9.22 29.91 0.33
CA ILE A 393 -8.55 29.37 1.52
C ILE A 393 -8.28 30.49 2.53
N LYS A 394 -7.80 31.65 2.10
CA LYS A 394 -7.58 32.79 2.99
C LYS A 394 -8.87 33.27 3.66
N SER A 395 -10.00 33.24 2.94
CA SER A 395 -11.30 33.66 3.46
C SER A 395 -11.95 32.63 4.40
N SER A 396 -11.72 31.34 4.14
CA SER A 396 -12.30 30.22 4.89
C SER A 396 -11.28 29.09 5.03
N PRO A 397 -10.23 29.28 5.88
CA PRO A 397 -9.12 28.34 5.97
C PRO A 397 -9.50 26.99 6.59
N TYR A 398 -10.61 26.93 7.32
CA TYR A 398 -11.07 25.75 8.05
C TYR A 398 -12.54 25.44 7.73
N PRO A 399 -13.00 24.19 7.90
CA PRO A 399 -14.40 23.85 7.79
C PRO A 399 -15.22 24.56 8.87
N SER A 400 -16.48 24.85 8.57
CA SER A 400 -17.41 25.44 9.54
C SER A 400 -17.75 24.49 10.69
N THR A 401 -17.66 23.18 10.45
CA THR A 401 -17.91 22.12 11.43
C THR A 401 -16.80 21.08 11.37
N TRP A 402 -16.21 20.80 12.53
CA TRP A 402 -15.25 19.72 12.71
C TRP A 402 -15.95 18.45 13.17
N ALA A 403 -15.51 17.31 12.66
CA ALA A 403 -16.01 16.01 13.11
C ALA A 403 -15.77 15.77 14.61
N ASP A 404 -14.64 16.27 15.11
CA ASP A 404 -14.19 16.10 16.49
C ASP A 404 -13.25 17.27 16.88
N PRO A 405 -13.34 17.80 18.11
CA PRO A 405 -12.41 18.81 18.61
C PRO A 405 -10.93 18.38 18.59
N ALA A 406 -10.64 17.09 18.77
CA ALA A 406 -9.28 16.57 18.70
C ALA A 406 -8.72 16.70 17.27
N LEU A 407 -9.53 16.40 16.24
CA LEU A 407 -9.15 16.63 14.85
C LEU A 407 -8.84 18.11 14.60
N LYS A 408 -9.69 19.02 15.10
CA LYS A 408 -9.45 20.47 14.99
C LYS A 408 -8.09 20.88 15.57
N SER A 409 -7.73 20.32 16.72
CA SER A 409 -6.47 20.65 17.42
C SER A 409 -5.21 20.27 16.64
N LEU A 410 -5.31 19.35 15.68
CA LEU A 410 -4.19 19.01 14.79
C LEU A 410 -3.86 20.16 13.82
N PHE A 411 -4.84 21.00 13.47
CA PHE A 411 -4.69 22.06 12.46
C PHE A 411 -4.68 23.47 13.05
N VAL A 412 -5.34 23.66 14.19
CA VAL A 412 -5.46 24.96 14.85
C VAL A 412 -4.62 24.92 16.11
N GLN A 413 -3.46 25.57 16.08
CA GLN A 413 -2.74 25.85 17.32
C GLN A 413 -3.52 26.91 18.09
N GLU A 414 -4.18 26.50 19.17
CA GLU A 414 -4.71 27.47 20.13
C GLU A 414 -3.53 28.13 20.84
N THR A 415 -3.24 29.39 20.52
CA THR A 415 -2.49 30.25 21.43
C THR A 415 -3.26 30.28 22.74
N THR A 416 -2.73 29.59 23.75
CA THR A 416 -3.19 29.74 25.13
C THR A 416 -2.87 31.17 25.57
N THR A 417 -3.81 32.09 25.31
CA THR A 417 -3.81 33.39 25.97
C THR A 417 -4.15 33.15 27.43
N ASN A 418 -3.11 32.95 28.24
CA ASN A 418 -3.21 33.17 29.67
C ASN A 418 -3.65 34.62 29.88
N SER A 419 -4.94 34.80 30.16
CA SER A 419 -5.51 36.06 30.58
C SER A 419 -4.93 36.46 31.94
N THR A 420 -3.98 37.40 31.93
CA THR A 420 -3.71 38.27 33.07
C THR A 420 -3.64 39.72 32.60
N ASP A 421 -4.59 40.48 33.12
CA ASP A 421 -4.78 41.93 33.21
C ASP A 421 -3.69 42.91 32.69
N ALA A 422 -4.19 43.88 31.90
CA ALA A 422 -3.87 45.32 31.81
C ALA A 422 -2.49 45.89 31.33
N GLN A 423 -2.58 46.54 30.15
CA GLN A 423 -1.98 47.84 29.71
C GLN A 423 -0.53 47.91 29.11
N PRO A 424 -0.18 48.95 28.31
CA PRO A 424 0.10 48.82 26.87
C PRO A 424 1.58 49.07 26.46
N ASP A 425 1.91 48.52 25.28
CA ASP A 425 3.03 48.66 24.32
C ASP A 425 4.07 49.82 24.47
N PRO A 426 5.32 49.69 23.93
CA PRO A 426 5.59 49.11 22.60
C PRO A 426 6.91 48.31 22.37
N SER A 427 6.92 47.66 21.20
CA SER A 427 8.04 47.44 20.25
C SER A 427 8.57 46.00 20.06
N THR A 428 8.26 45.49 18.85
CA THR A 428 9.10 44.69 17.95
C THR A 428 10.19 43.79 18.55
N ASN A 429 9.99 42.47 18.47
CA ASN A 429 10.96 41.57 17.85
C ASN A 429 10.32 40.22 17.50
N THR A 430 10.40 39.89 16.22
CA THR A 430 10.07 38.61 15.61
C THR A 430 10.98 37.53 16.17
N SER A 431 10.40 36.52 16.84
CA SER A 431 11.09 35.26 17.13
C SER A 431 10.13 34.11 16.88
N GLY A 432 10.25 33.50 15.69
CA GLY A 432 9.62 32.23 15.40
C GLY A 432 10.32 31.13 16.19
N SER A 433 9.57 30.42 17.03
CA SER A 433 10.05 29.21 17.69
C SER A 433 10.07 28.08 16.67
N SER A 434 11.25 27.69 16.21
CA SER A 434 11.46 26.44 15.50
C SER A 434 11.39 25.27 16.47
N THR A 435 10.58 24.27 16.14
CA THR A 435 10.55 22.99 16.85
C THR A 435 11.88 22.28 16.60
N ASN A 436 12.68 22.09 17.65
CA ASN A 436 14.02 21.49 17.54
C ASN A 436 13.93 19.98 17.25
N VAL A 437 13.86 19.61 15.96
CA VAL A 437 13.98 18.23 15.45
C VAL A 437 15.25 17.54 16.00
N GLY A 438 16.30 18.31 16.31
CA GLY A 438 17.53 17.82 16.92
C GLY A 438 17.37 17.20 18.32
N ALA A 439 16.36 17.59 19.10
CA ALA A 439 16.14 17.05 20.45
C ALA A 439 15.51 15.65 20.41
N ILE A 440 14.68 15.37 19.39
CA ILE A 440 14.06 14.05 19.18
C ILE A 440 15.07 13.08 18.54
N ALA A 441 15.91 13.56 17.61
CA ALA A 441 16.99 12.76 17.04
C ALA A 441 18.09 12.41 18.06
N GLY A 442 18.36 13.28 19.04
CA GLY A 442 19.36 13.04 20.09
C GLY A 442 19.01 11.91 21.06
N GLY A 443 17.71 11.73 21.38
CA GLY A 443 17.24 10.69 22.30
C GLY A 443 17.38 9.27 21.75
N VAL A 444 17.13 9.08 20.46
CA VAL A 444 17.16 7.76 19.81
C VAL A 444 18.61 7.27 19.62
N VAL A 445 19.54 8.14 19.25
CA VAL A 445 20.96 7.78 19.10
C VAL A 445 21.60 7.46 20.46
N GLY A 446 21.24 8.19 21.52
CA GLY A 446 21.70 7.91 22.89
C GLY A 446 21.16 6.57 23.43
N GLY A 447 19.90 6.24 23.13
CA GLY A 447 19.27 4.98 23.54
C GLY A 447 19.89 3.74 22.89
N VAL A 448 20.21 3.81 21.59
CA VAL A 448 20.81 2.68 20.86
C VAL A 448 22.25 2.41 21.32
N VAL A 449 23.05 3.46 21.56
CA VAL A 449 24.40 3.31 22.11
C VAL A 449 24.35 2.78 23.54
N GLY A 450 23.43 3.26 24.37
CA GLY A 450 23.21 2.75 25.74
C GLY A 450 22.80 1.28 25.77
N ALA A 451 21.86 0.86 24.93
CA ALA A 451 21.40 -0.52 24.84
C ALA A 451 22.51 -1.46 24.32
N ALA A 452 23.30 -1.04 23.33
CA ALA A 452 24.43 -1.81 22.82
C ALA A 452 25.51 -2.06 23.89
N ILE A 453 25.80 -1.05 24.72
CA ILE A 453 26.76 -1.18 25.83
C ILE A 453 26.24 -2.16 26.89
N ILE A 454 24.95 -2.09 27.23
CA ILE A 454 24.34 -3.02 28.20
C ILE A 454 24.37 -4.46 27.69
N LEU A 455 24.03 -4.69 26.43
CA LEU A 455 24.08 -6.03 25.82
C LEU A 455 25.51 -6.59 25.75
N ALA A 456 26.50 -5.73 25.45
CA ALA A 456 27.91 -6.12 25.45
C ALA A 456 28.39 -6.54 26.85
N ILE A 457 27.99 -5.81 27.91
CA ILE A 457 28.32 -6.15 29.31
C ILE A 457 27.69 -7.48 29.71
N ILE A 458 26.40 -7.71 29.38
CA ILE A 458 25.70 -8.97 29.67
C ILE A 458 26.38 -10.14 28.96
N PHE A 459 26.68 -10.00 27.66
CA PHE A 459 27.37 -11.02 26.89
C PHE A 459 28.76 -11.36 27.47
N PHE A 460 29.53 -10.36 27.87
CA PHE A 460 30.85 -10.57 28.45
C PHE A 460 30.80 -11.25 29.82
N ALA A 461 29.80 -10.92 30.65
CA ALA A 461 29.58 -11.57 31.94
C ALA A 461 29.16 -13.05 31.79
N LEU A 462 28.31 -13.36 30.81
CA LEU A 462 27.91 -14.73 30.48
C LEU A 462 29.07 -15.55 29.89
N ARG A 463 29.91 -14.94 29.06
CA ARG A 463 31.12 -15.58 28.51
C ARG A 463 32.13 -15.91 29.61
N LYS A 464 32.30 -15.03 30.61
CA LYS A 464 33.19 -15.29 31.76
C LYS A 464 32.68 -16.42 32.67
N ARG A 465 31.35 -16.57 32.80
CA ARG A 465 30.74 -17.69 33.55
C ARG A 465 30.92 -19.04 32.85
N ARG A 466 30.86 -19.08 31.52
CA ARG A 466 31.05 -20.33 30.75
C ARG A 466 32.50 -20.85 30.75
N HIS A 467 33.48 -20.00 31.01
CA HIS A 467 34.89 -20.40 31.08
C HIS A 467 35.29 -21.10 32.39
N ASN A 468 34.41 -21.10 33.40
CA ASN A 468 34.66 -21.73 34.70
C ASN A 468 33.99 -23.10 34.89
N TYR A 469 33.33 -23.66 33.86
CA TYR A 469 32.62 -24.94 33.94
C TYR A 469 33.32 -26.12 33.26
N GLN A 470 34.58 -25.98 32.84
CA GLN A 470 35.37 -27.10 32.30
C GLN A 470 36.56 -27.43 33.20
N LYS A 471 36.31 -28.16 34.28
CA LYS A 471 37.29 -29.02 34.96
C LYS A 471 36.64 -30.35 35.40
N GLN A 472 36.69 -31.34 34.49
CA GLN A 472 36.84 -32.81 34.67
C GLN A 472 35.88 -33.62 35.60
N PRO A 473 35.86 -34.98 35.54
CA PRO A 473 36.49 -35.93 34.59
C PRO A 473 35.53 -37.01 34.02
N GLN A 474 36.09 -37.83 33.13
CA GLN A 474 35.52 -38.94 32.36
C GLN A 474 35.12 -40.18 33.19
N VAL A 475 34.13 -40.94 32.70
CA VAL A 475 33.95 -42.39 32.95
C VAL A 475 33.54 -43.10 31.65
N GLU A 476 33.98 -44.35 31.56
CA GLU A 476 34.23 -45.24 30.42
C GLU A 476 33.04 -45.67 29.54
N LYS A 477 33.41 -46.01 28.30
CA LYS A 477 32.66 -46.79 27.31
C LYS A 477 32.51 -48.26 27.75
N TRP A 478 31.34 -48.84 27.49
CA TRP A 478 31.24 -50.26 27.11
C TRP A 478 30.40 -50.41 25.84
N SER A 479 30.86 -51.29 24.96
CA SER A 479 30.35 -51.59 23.62
C SER A 479 29.71 -52.97 23.58
N GLY A 480 28.59 -53.12 22.86
CA GLY A 480 27.95 -54.41 22.56
C GLY A 480 27.03 -54.32 21.34
N THR A 481 27.08 -55.33 20.48
CA THR A 481 26.76 -55.31 19.04
C THR A 481 25.42 -56.00 18.69
N ALA A 482 24.57 -55.30 17.92
CA ALA A 482 23.61 -55.75 16.87
C ALA A 482 22.47 -56.77 17.21
N PRO A 483 21.56 -57.11 16.26
CA PRO A 483 20.48 -56.26 15.70
C PRO A 483 19.09 -56.97 15.67
N GLY A 484 17.99 -56.22 15.50
CA GLY A 484 16.80 -56.75 14.80
C GLY A 484 15.40 -56.52 15.42
N ARG A 485 14.51 -56.06 14.53
CA ARG A 485 13.06 -56.31 14.39
C ARG A 485 12.03 -55.82 15.43
N MET A 486 11.05 -55.10 14.85
CA MET A 486 9.65 -54.83 15.24
C MET A 486 9.04 -55.61 16.42
N GLY A 487 8.31 -54.86 17.25
CA GLY A 487 7.05 -55.31 17.85
C GLY A 487 6.82 -54.83 19.28
N GLY A 488 5.82 -53.95 19.46
CA GLY A 488 4.89 -54.03 20.58
C GLY A 488 5.22 -53.30 21.89
N GLU A 489 4.27 -52.43 22.25
CA GLU A 489 3.73 -52.20 23.61
C GLU A 489 4.34 -51.12 24.52
N LEU A 490 3.41 -50.31 25.04
CA LEU A 490 3.55 -49.28 26.06
C LEU A 490 3.99 -49.87 27.41
N PRO A 491 4.62 -49.06 28.27
CA PRO A 491 4.33 -49.13 29.69
C PRO A 491 3.80 -47.80 30.25
N ALA A 492 3.10 -47.98 31.36
CA ALA A 492 2.14 -47.12 32.01
C ALA A 492 2.70 -45.90 32.76
N GLU A 493 1.74 -45.06 33.14
CA GLU A 493 1.74 -43.83 33.93
C GLU A 493 2.48 -43.87 35.27
N ASP A 494 2.96 -42.71 35.74
CA ASP A 494 2.34 -41.92 36.83
C ASP A 494 3.21 -40.67 37.20
N PRO A 495 2.73 -39.67 37.97
CA PRO A 495 1.40 -39.09 38.05
C PRO A 495 1.41 -37.55 37.87
N ARG A 496 0.23 -36.99 37.52
CA ARG A 496 -0.06 -35.55 37.55
C ARG A 496 -0.31 -35.06 38.98
N GLN A 497 0.20 -33.88 39.28
CA GLN A 497 -0.02 -33.17 40.55
C GLN A 497 -1.13 -32.12 40.35
N GLU A 498 -2.33 -32.41 40.84
CA GLU A 498 -3.40 -31.46 41.21
C GLU A 498 -3.10 -30.99 42.66
N LEU A 499 -3.49 -29.85 43.25
CA LEU A 499 -4.28 -28.65 42.95
C LEU A 499 -3.90 -27.63 44.07
N ASP A 500 -4.11 -26.33 43.88
CA ASP A 500 -4.58 -25.48 44.98
C ASP A 500 -5.42 -24.32 44.41
N GLY A 501 -6.74 -24.51 44.47
CA GLY A 501 -7.75 -23.53 44.10
C GLY A 501 -8.54 -23.14 45.33
N HIS A 502 -8.43 -21.87 45.73
CA HIS A 502 -9.25 -21.26 46.77
C HIS A 502 -10.04 -20.09 46.18
N SER A 503 -11.34 -20.28 45.97
CA SER A 503 -12.39 -19.42 46.56
C SER A 503 -13.78 -19.85 46.10
N ASN A 504 -14.55 -20.35 47.07
CA ASN A 504 -16.01 -20.45 47.09
C ASN A 504 -16.63 -19.05 46.79
N THR A 505 -17.81 -18.90 46.17
CA THR A 505 -19.12 -19.39 46.65
C THR A 505 -20.17 -19.35 45.54
N ARG A 506 -20.97 -20.43 45.43
CA ARG A 506 -22.27 -20.48 44.75
C ARG A 506 -23.38 -19.93 45.65
N SER A 507 -24.44 -19.41 45.04
CA SER A 507 -25.77 -19.30 45.65
C SER A 507 -26.83 -19.77 44.64
N GLU A 508 -27.58 -20.80 45.02
CA GLU A 508 -28.89 -21.27 44.49
C GLU A 508 -29.79 -21.29 45.76
N LEU A 509 -31.10 -21.01 45.81
CA LEU A 509 -32.21 -21.52 44.98
C LEU A 509 -33.56 -20.90 45.48
N ARG A 510 -34.63 -21.16 44.68
CA ARG A 510 -36.10 -21.12 44.91
C ARG A 510 -36.84 -19.79 44.63
N GLY A 511 -37.97 -19.74 43.93
CA GLY A 511 -38.83 -20.76 43.27
C GLY A 511 -40.31 -20.30 43.26
N ASN A 512 -41.10 -20.80 42.27
CA ASN A 512 -42.57 -20.73 42.09
C ASN A 512 -43.13 -19.37 41.59
N GLU A 513 -44.11 -19.23 40.68
CA GLU A 513 -45.21 -20.05 40.11
C GLU A 513 -45.34 -19.64 38.60
N GLY A 514 -45.74 -20.46 37.63
CA GLY A 514 -47.03 -21.14 37.48
C GLY A 514 -47.80 -20.54 36.29
N PHE A 515 -48.01 -21.36 35.25
CA PHE A 515 -49.13 -21.44 34.29
C PHE A 515 -48.76 -21.62 32.82
N VAL A 516 -49.28 -22.74 32.33
CA VAL A 516 -49.33 -23.30 30.99
C VAL A 516 -50.49 -22.66 30.23
N TYR A 517 -50.32 -22.40 28.92
CA TYR A 517 -51.38 -22.62 27.93
C TYR A 517 -50.80 -23.25 26.66
N GLU A 518 -51.40 -24.36 26.26
CA GLU A 518 -51.19 -25.12 25.02
C GLU A 518 -51.76 -24.40 23.79
N LEU A 519 -51.10 -24.66 22.64
CA LEU A 519 -51.60 -24.94 21.28
C LEU A 519 -52.87 -24.23 20.74
N ASP A 520 -52.74 -23.62 19.56
CA ASP A 520 -53.29 -24.26 18.35
C ASP A 520 -52.61 -23.75 17.05
N GLY A 521 -52.47 -24.64 16.07
CA GLY A 521 -51.92 -24.37 14.75
C GLY A 521 -53.00 -24.02 13.72
N GLY A 522 -52.63 -23.39 12.61
CA GLY A 522 -53.56 -23.23 11.49
C GLY A 522 -53.18 -22.20 10.44
N HIS A 523 -52.44 -22.64 9.44
CA HIS A 523 -52.67 -22.41 7.99
C HIS A 523 -53.51 -21.18 7.54
N ARG A 524 -52.94 -20.27 6.74
CA ARG A 524 -53.20 -20.12 5.28
C ARG A 524 -52.60 -18.85 4.64
N SER A 525 -52.10 -19.11 3.44
CA SER A 525 -51.81 -18.31 2.25
C SER A 525 -52.60 -17.01 1.99
N GLY A 526 -51.88 -16.06 1.34
CA GLY A 526 -52.37 -15.29 0.18
C GLY A 526 -52.98 -13.92 0.47
N VAL A 527 -52.26 -12.83 0.18
CA VAL A 527 -52.28 -12.01 -1.05
C VAL A 527 -51.09 -11.06 -0.98
#